data_AF-A0AAE9IDA1-F1
#
_entry.id   AF-A0AAE9IDA1-F1
#
_cell.length_a   1.000
_cell.length_b   1.000
_cell.length_c   1.000
_cell.angle_alpha   90.00
_cell.angle_beta   90.00
_cell.angle_gamma   90.00
#
_symmetry.space_group_name_H-M   'P 1'
#
loop_
_entity.id
_entity.type
_entity.pdbx_description
1 polymer ?
#
loop_
_entity_poly.entity_id
_entity_poly.type
_entity_poly.pdbx_seq_one_letter_code
_entity_poly.pdbx_strand_id
1 'polypeptide(L)' 'MGNKIWRIDSDNLAAYTEDATVTVKIKRSYSDFHVMAEYFRFGKLIAIQYRVPEARKRSIKRLLNCQISA' A
#
# COMPACT_ATOMS: atom_id res chain seq x y z
N MET A 1 12.20 -2.73 -6.16
CA MET A 1 11.93 -1.30 -5.90
C MET A 1 11.39 -1.22 -4.47
N GLY A 2 11.30 -0.04 -3.86
CA GLY A 2 10.92 0.10 -2.44
C GLY A 2 9.42 0.33 -2.25
N ASN A 3 8.96 0.24 -1.01
CA ASN A 3 7.63 0.70 -0.62
C ASN A 3 7.47 2.19 -0.97
N LYS A 4 6.30 2.58 -1.47
CA LYS A 4 5.99 3.99 -1.79
C LYS A 4 4.59 4.35 -1.34
N ILE A 5 4.42 5.61 -0.94
CA ILE A 5 3.12 6.16 -0.58
C ILE A 5 3.00 7.52 -1.28
N TRP A 6 1.91 7.79 -1.98
CA TRP A 6 1.61 9.10 -2.56
C TRP A 6 0.12 9.43 -2.40
N ARG A 7 -0.21 10.71 -2.46
CA ARG A 7 -1.60 11.15 -2.33
C ARG A 7 -2.32 11.00 -3.68
N ILE A 8 -3.54 10.47 -3.64
CA ILE A 8 -4.41 10.37 -4.83
C ILE A 8 -5.38 11.56 -4.82
N ASP A 9 -6.03 11.79 -3.69
CA ASP A 9 -7.00 12.86 -3.46
C ASP A 9 -6.97 13.31 -1.98
N SER A 10 -7.89 14.19 -1.56
CA SER A 10 -7.98 14.70 -0.18
C SER A 10 -8.16 13.60 0.87
N ASP A 11 -8.83 12.52 0.50
CA ASP A 11 -9.32 11.49 1.42
C ASP A 11 -8.55 10.18 1.29
N ASN A 12 -7.65 10.05 0.30
CA ASN A 12 -7.01 8.79 -0.05
C ASN A 12 -5.54 8.91 -0.42
N LEU A 13 -4.80 7.89 0.01
CA LEU A 13 -3.42 7.60 -0.33
C LEU A 13 -3.35 6.34 -1.19
N ALA A 14 -2.40 6.32 -2.12
CA ALA A 14 -1.92 5.10 -2.74
C ALA A 14 -0.75 4.56 -1.91
N ALA A 15 -0.76 3.26 -1.61
CA ALA A 15 0.31 2.57 -0.92
C ALA A 15 0.78 1.38 -1.76
N TYR A 16 1.98 1.48 -2.31
CA TYR A 16 2.62 0.44 -3.12
C TYR A 16 3.61 -0.34 -2.27
N THR A 17 3.56 -1.67 -2.35
CA THR A 17 4.50 -2.55 -1.65
C THR A 17 4.84 -3.78 -2.48
N GLU A 18 6.13 -4.12 -2.50
CA GLU A 18 6.66 -5.40 -3.00
C GLU A 18 6.79 -6.43 -1.85
N ASP A 19 6.50 -6.02 -0.61
CA ASP A 19 6.68 -6.86 0.58
C ASP A 19 5.45 -7.76 0.83
N ALA A 20 5.66 -9.06 0.65
CA ALA A 20 4.63 -10.07 0.88
C ALA A 20 4.19 -10.14 2.35
N THR A 21 5.06 -9.82 3.31
CA THR A 21 4.72 -9.82 4.74
C THR A 21 3.78 -8.68 5.09
N VAL A 22 4.01 -7.50 4.50
CA VAL A 22 3.11 -6.34 4.58
C VAL A 22 1.76 -6.70 3.96
N THR A 23 1.77 -7.31 2.78
CA THR A 23 0.54 -7.76 2.08
C THR A 23 -0.32 -8.68 2.95
N VAL A 24 0.28 -9.70 3.57
CA VAL A 24 -0.43 -10.63 4.47
C VAL A 24 -1.00 -9.89 5.68
N LYS A 25 -0.23 -8.95 6.26
CA LYS A 25 -0.69 -8.15 7.41
C LYS A 25 -1.83 -7.20 7.07
N ILE A 26 -1.79 -6.56 5.89
CA ILE A 26 -2.89 -5.73 5.38
C ILE A 26 -4.15 -6.58 5.27
N LYS A 27 -4.08 -7.71 4.55
CA LYS A 27 -5.22 -8.62 4.36
C LYS A 27 -5.83 -9.10 5.68
N ARG A 28 -5.01 -9.31 6.72
CA ARG A 28 -5.47 -9.78 8.03
C ARG A 28 -6.11 -8.70 8.90
N SER A 29 -5.58 -7.48 8.87
CA SER A 29 -5.86 -6.47 9.92
C SER A 29 -6.45 -5.16 9.43
N TYR A 30 -6.51 -4.93 8.12
CA TYR A 30 -6.93 -3.65 7.53
C TYR A 30 -7.96 -3.89 6.43
N SER A 31 -9.21 -4.12 6.85
CA SER A 31 -10.34 -4.36 5.93
C SER A 31 -10.73 -3.13 5.11
N ASP A 32 -10.30 -1.93 5.54
CA ASP A 32 -10.50 -0.65 4.90
C ASP A 32 -9.42 -0.31 3.85
N PHE A 33 -8.47 -1.20 3.60
CA PHE A 33 -7.44 -1.02 2.57
C PHE A 33 -7.84 -1.82 1.34
N HIS A 34 -8.17 -1.13 0.25
CA HIS A 34 -8.68 -1.77 -0.96
C HIS A 34 -7.58 -1.93 -2.00
N VAL A 35 -7.50 -3.10 -2.65
CA VAL A 35 -6.54 -3.31 -3.75
C VAL A 35 -6.94 -2.42 -4.94
N MET A 36 -6.01 -1.61 -5.43
CA MET A 36 -6.18 -0.81 -6.65
C MET A 36 -5.53 -1.47 -7.87
N ALA A 37 -4.37 -2.07 -7.68
CA ALA A 37 -3.63 -2.71 -8.75
C ALA A 37 -2.73 -3.84 -8.22
N GLU A 38 -2.58 -4.87 -9.03
CA GLU A 38 -1.66 -5.98 -8.83
C GLU A 38 -0.63 -5.98 -9.95
N TYR A 39 0.65 -6.07 -9.60
CA TYR A 39 1.75 -6.00 -10.56
C TYR A 39 2.37 -7.38 -10.73
N PHE A 40 2.41 -7.86 -11.97
CA PHE A 40 2.96 -9.16 -12.30
C PHE A 40 4.22 -9.04 -13.15
N ARG A 41 5.17 -9.93 -12.93
CA ARG A 41 6.36 -10.12 -13.77
C ARG A 41 6.54 -11.61 -14.03
N PHE A 42 6.55 -12.00 -15.32
CA PHE A 42 6.61 -13.41 -15.73
C PHE A 42 5.55 -14.29 -15.03
N GLY A 43 4.32 -13.79 -14.91
CA GLY A 43 3.21 -14.48 -14.26
C GLY A 43 3.27 -14.52 -12.72
N LYS A 44 4.32 -13.97 -12.09
CA LYS A 44 4.43 -13.89 -10.62
C LYS A 44 4.01 -12.52 -10.11
N LEU A 45 3.19 -12.49 -9.07
CA LEU A 45 2.83 -11.26 -8.36
C LEU A 45 4.07 -10.71 -7.65
N ILE A 46 4.49 -9.50 -8.04
CA ILE A 46 5.68 -8.85 -7.48
C ILE A 46 5.34 -7.66 -6.59
N ALA A 47 4.16 -7.06 -6.73
CA ALA A 47 3.73 -5.94 -5.91
C ALA A 47 2.22 -5.77 -5.92
N ILE A 48 1.72 -5.05 -4.91
CA ILE A 48 0.32 -4.63 -4.83
C ILE A 48 0.28 -3.13 -4.50
N GLN A 49 -0.65 -2.42 -5.12
CA GLN A 49 -1.03 -1.07 -4.73
C GLN A 49 -2.39 -1.11 -4.03
N TYR A 50 -2.47 -0.45 -2.88
CA TYR A 50 -3.67 -0.27 -2.10
C TYR A 50 -4.15 1.19 -2.13
N ARG A 51 -5.47 1.39 -2.14
CA ARG A 51 -6.14 2.62 -1.73
C ARG A 51 -6.28 2.57 -0.21
N VAL A 52 -5.75 3.59 0.45
CA VAL A 52 -5.72 3.72 1.90
C VAL A 52 -6.39 5.03 2.28
N PRO A 53 -7.38 5.05 3.18
CA PRO A 53 -7.96 6.29 3.67
C PRO A 53 -6.89 7.20 4.29
N GLU A 54 -6.93 8.51 4.04
CA GLU A 54 -6.00 9.50 4.60
C GLU A 54 -6.00 9.45 6.14
N ALA A 55 -7.14 9.14 6.76
CA ALA A 55 -7.26 8.90 8.20
C ALA A 55 -6.32 7.80 8.73
N ARG A 56 -5.91 6.85 7.88
CA ARG A 56 -5.00 5.74 8.19
C ARG A 56 -3.54 6.02 7.83
N LYS A 57 -3.21 7.25 7.41
CA LYS A 57 -1.87 7.72 7.05
C LYS A 57 -0.77 7.30 8.03
N ARG A 58 -0.99 7.48 9.34
CA ARG A 58 0.01 7.11 10.35
C ARG A 58 0.28 5.60 10.36
N SER A 59 -0.76 4.78 10.21
CA SER A 59 -0.65 3.33 10.19
C SER A 59 0.12 2.85 8.96
N ILE A 60 -0.25 3.32 7.77
CA ILE A 60 0.40 2.88 6.53
C ILE A 60 1.87 3.33 6.45
N LYS A 61 2.20 4.55 6.91
CA LYS A 61 3.59 5.02 7.00
C LYS A 61 4.46 4.11 7.88
N ARG A 62 3.93 3.69 9.04
CA ARG A 62 4.64 2.77 9.95
C ARG A 62 4.75 1.37 9.35
N LEU A 63 3.68 0.90 8.70
CA LEU A 63 3.62 -0.43 8.12
C LEU A 63 4.63 -0.60 6.97
N LEU A 64 4.72 0.40 6.10
CA LEU A 64 5.63 0.39 4.94
C LEU A 64 7.02 0.96 5.27
N ASN A 65 7.21 1.48 6.49
CA ASN A 65 8.38 2.24 6.91
C ASN A 65 8.81 3.30 5.86
N CYS A 66 7.83 4.05 5.35
CA CYS A 66 8.00 4.94 4.21
C CYS A 66 7.32 6.30 4.47
N GLN A 67 7.91 7.36 3.92
CA GLN A 67 7.32 8.69 3.91
C GLN A 67 6.40 8.86 2.70
N ILE A 68 5.48 9.83 2.77
CA ILE A 68 4.64 10.16 1.64
C ILE A 68 5.49 10.97 0.66
N SER A 69 5.59 10.51 -0.58
CA SER A 69 6.18 11.27 -1.68
C SER A 69 5.25 12.43 -2.03
N ALA A 70 5.85 13.61 -2.24
CA ALA A 70 5.15 14.83 -2.63
C ALA A 70 4.50 14.69 -4.01
#